data_AF-A0A2G2MYB4-F1
#
_entry.id   AF-A0A2G2MYB4-F1
#
_cell.length_a   1.000
_cell.length_b   1.000
_cell.length_c   1.000
_cell.angle_alpha   90.00
_cell.angle_beta   90.00
_cell.angle_gamma   90.00
#
_symmetry.space_group_name_H-M   'P 1'
#
loop_
_entity.id
_entity.type
_entity.pdbx_description
1 polymer ?
#
loop_
_entity_poly.entity_id
_entity_poly.type
_entity_poly.pdbx_seq_one_letter_code
_entity_poly.pdbx_strand_id
1 'polypeptide(L)'
;MLTLKIENEELENKFLDFAKKQHRAVEDVAQEAIRYFMNKQKEDKFLYTKKDPLKHLHKIEVDFDDEDLSDVKLFDHIEDSAKYIHNLRKQRNS
;
A
#
# COMPACT_ATOMS: atom_id res chain seq x y z
N MET A 1 -4.74 35.95 8.73
CA MET A 1 -3.39 35.53 9.13
C MET A 1 -3.46 34.07 9.52
N LEU A 2 -2.64 33.21 8.89
CA LEU A 2 -2.48 31.83 9.31
C LEU A 2 -1.39 31.81 10.39
N THR A 3 -1.72 31.39 11.60
CA THR A 3 -0.73 31.16 12.66
C THR A 3 -0.25 29.72 12.56
N LEU A 4 1.03 29.54 12.23
CA LEU A 4 1.67 28.24 12.17
C LEU A 4 2.57 28.09 13.40
N LYS A 5 2.39 27.00 14.14
CA LYS A 5 3.26 26.63 15.26
C LYS A 5 4.16 25.47 14.82
N ILE A 6 5.47 25.64 14.94
CA ILE A 6 6.43 24.56 14.73
C ILE A 6 6.54 23.83 16.07
N GLU A 7 6.09 22.58 16.14
CA GLU A 7 6.10 21.81 17.41
C GLU A 7 7.49 21.30 17.79
N ASN A 8 8.40 21.23 16.81
CA ASN A 8 9.77 20.77 17.02
C ASN A 8 10.70 21.97 17.22
N GLU A 9 11.19 22.15 18.45
CA GLU A 9 12.06 23.25 18.86
C GLU A 9 13.39 23.28 18.07
N GLU A 10 13.93 22.13 17.68
CA GLU A 10 15.16 22.08 16.90
C GLU A 10 14.96 22.62 15.48
N LEU A 11 13.82 22.31 14.86
CA LEU A 11 13.43 22.85 13.57
C LEU A 11 13.17 24.36 13.66
N GLU A 12 12.48 24.81 14.70
CA GLU A 12 12.20 26.23 14.93
C GLU A 12 13.50 27.04 15.03
N ASN A 13 14.47 26.56 15.81
CA ASN A 13 15.79 27.19 15.93
C ASN A 13 16.55 27.25 14.60
N LYS A 14 16.49 26.20 13.79
CA LYS A 14 17.09 26.19 12.44
C LYS A 14 16.44 27.23 11.51
N PHE A 15 15.12 27.38 11.57
CA PHE A 15 14.40 28.41 10.80
C PHE A 15 14.77 29.83 11.25
N LEU A 16 14.88 30.06 12.57
CA LEU A 16 15.31 31.34 13.12
C LEU A 16 16.73 31.71 12.69
N ASP A 17 17.67 30.76 12.76
CA ASP A 17 19.05 30.98 12.35
C ASP A 17 19.17 31.22 10.84
N PHE A 18 18.39 30.51 10.04
CA PHE A 18 18.36 30.71 8.60
C PHE A 18 17.78 32.09 8.23
N ALA A 19 16.68 32.51 8.86
CA ALA A 19 16.10 33.83 8.67
C ALA A 19 17.06 34.96 9.06
N LYS A 20 17.78 34.80 10.19
CA LYS A 20 18.83 35.73 10.62
C LYS A 20 19.95 35.86 9.59
N LYS A 21 20.44 34.74 9.04
CA LYS A 21 21.51 34.74 8.03
C LYS A 21 21.09 35.40 6.71
N GLN A 22 19.81 35.29 6.35
CA GLN A 22 19.27 35.84 5.11
C GLN A 22 18.73 37.27 5.26
N HIS A 23 18.76 37.84 6.48
CA HIS A 23 18.14 39.14 6.81
C HIS A 23 16.67 39.24 6.38
N ARG A 24 15.92 38.14 6.49
CA ARG A 24 14.50 38.06 6.12
C ARG A 24 13.63 37.79 7.35
N ALA A 25 12.35 38.11 7.26
CA ALA A 25 11.38 37.69 8.27
C ALA A 25 11.25 36.15 8.26
N VAL A 26 11.06 35.56 9.45
CA VAL A 26 10.86 34.11 9.62
C VAL A 26 9.63 33.64 8.83
N GLU A 27 8.61 34.50 8.75
CA GLU A 27 7.37 34.26 8.02
C GLU A 27 7.60 34.05 6.52
N ASP A 28 8.47 34.85 5.91
CA ASP A 28 8.80 34.74 4.48
C ASP A 28 9.52 33.42 4.19
N VAL A 29 10.48 33.06 5.05
CA VAL A 29 11.23 31.80 4.95
C VAL A 29 10.29 30.60 5.12
N ALA A 30 9.35 30.68 6.05
CA ALA A 30 8.35 29.62 6.27
C ALA A 30 7.40 29.47 5.07
N GLN A 31 6.92 30.59 4.51
CA GLN A 31 6.07 30.57 3.31
C GLN A 31 6.79 29.98 2.10
N GLU A 32 8.06 30.32 1.91
CA GLU A 32 8.90 29.79 0.84
C GLU A 32 9.10 28.28 0.98
N ALA A 33 9.39 27.80 2.20
CA ALA A 33 9.55 26.38 2.49
C ALA A 33 8.25 25.59 2.21
N ILE A 34 7.09 26.13 2.61
CA ILE A 34 5.78 25.52 2.33
C ILE A 34 5.51 25.47 0.82
N ARG A 35 5.75 26.56 0.10
CA ARG A 35 5.59 26.58 -1.37
C ARG A 35 6.48 25.55 -2.04
N TYR A 36 7.75 25.46 -1.62
CA TYR A 36 8.69 24.48 -2.14
C TYR A 36 8.19 23.05 -1.90
N PHE A 37 7.74 22.74 -0.68
CA PHE A 37 7.18 21.42 -0.34
C PHE A 37 5.95 21.07 -1.19
N MET A 38 5.00 21.99 -1.33
CA MET A 38 3.78 21.80 -2.13
C MET A 38 4.09 21.59 -3.62
N ASN A 39 5.13 22.24 -4.14
CA ASN A 39 5.56 22.05 -5.53
C ASN A 39 6.33 20.74 -5.72
N LYS A 40 7.16 20.33 -4.76
CA LYS A 40 7.89 19.06 -4.81
C LYS A 40 6.94 17.86 -4.87
N GLN A 41 5.80 17.90 -4.15
CA GLN A 41 4.78 16.85 -4.25
C GLN A 41 4.14 16.71 -5.64
N LYS A 42 4.21 17.73 -6.50
CA LYS A 42 3.68 17.65 -7.87
C LYS A 42 4.62 16.89 -8.81
N GLU A 43 5.91 16.89 -8.53
CA GLU A 43 6.94 16.22 -9.35
C GLU A 43 7.00 14.72 -9.05
N ASP A 44 6.79 14.30 -7.80
CA ASP A 44 6.82 12.90 -7.36
C ASP A 44 5.48 12.15 -7.55
N LYS A 45 4.67 12.52 -8.55
CA LYS A 45 3.56 11.63 -8.96
C LYS A 45 4.17 10.40 -9.63
N PHE A 46 4.34 9.34 -8.87
CA PHE A 46 4.72 8.03 -9.40
C PHE A 46 3.79 7.65 -10.55
N LEU A 47 4.31 7.71 -11.77
CA LEU A 47 3.67 7.21 -12.98
C LEU A 47 3.70 5.68 -12.95
N TYR A 48 2.78 5.07 -12.21
CA TYR A 48 2.57 3.64 -12.29
C TYR A 48 1.78 3.33 -13.57
N THR A 49 2.45 2.84 -14.60
CA THR A 49 1.75 2.13 -15.68
C THR A 49 1.29 0.79 -15.11
N LYS A 50 -0.03 0.60 -14.98
CA LYS A 50 -0.61 -0.70 -14.63
C LYS A 50 -0.06 -1.74 -15.63
N LYS A 51 0.74 -2.69 -15.15
CA LYS A 51 1.23 -3.78 -16.00
C LYS A 51 0.03 -4.61 -16.46
N ASP A 52 0.03 -4.98 -17.73
CA ASP A 52 -0.97 -5.86 -18.31
C ASP A 52 -0.68 -7.31 -17.86
N PRO A 53 -1.52 -7.92 -17.01
CA PRO A 53 -1.29 -9.27 -16.51
C PRO A 53 -1.32 -10.33 -17.61
N LEU A 54 -1.97 -10.06 -18.75
CA LEU A 54 -2.06 -10.99 -19.87
C LEU A 54 -0.75 -11.10 -20.66
N LYS A 55 0.12 -10.07 -20.61
CA LYS A 55 1.41 -10.06 -21.33
C LYS A 55 2.47 -10.99 -20.73
N HIS A 56 2.28 -11.45 -19.51
CA HIS A 56 3.22 -12.34 -18.80
C HIS A 56 2.56 -13.66 -18.40
N LEU A 57 1.40 -13.97 -18.99
CA LEU A 57 0.71 -15.21 -18.74
C LEU A 57 1.46 -16.36 -19.45
N HIS A 58 2.13 -17.20 -18.67
CA HIS A 58 2.66 -18.46 -19.16
C HIS A 58 1.66 -19.57 -18.81
N LYS A 59 1.18 -20.29 -19.83
CA LYS A 59 0.39 -21.50 -19.64
C LYS A 59 1.35 -22.61 -19.26
N ILE A 60 1.22 -23.13 -18.04
CA ILE A 60 1.90 -24.38 -17.66
C ILE A 60 1.06 -25.49 -18.29
N GLU A 61 1.57 -26.05 -19.39
CA GLU A 61 1.01 -27.27 -19.95
C GLU A 61 1.61 -28.43 -19.13
N VAL A 62 0.78 -29.00 -18.27
CA VAL A 62 1.09 -30.24 -17.58
C VAL A 62 0.51 -31.35 -18.45
N ASP A 63 1.38 -32.24 -18.93
CA ASP A 63 0.93 -33.50 -19.50
C ASP A 63 0.26 -34.28 -18.37
N PHE A 64 -1.05 -34.52 -18.51
CA PHE A 64 -1.76 -35.39 -17.58
C PHE A 64 -1.20 -36.80 -17.81
N ASP A 65 -0.47 -37.33 -16.85
CA ASP A 65 -0.14 -38.76 -16.84
C ASP A 65 -1.46 -39.54 -16.80
N ASP A 66 -1.55 -40.63 -17.58
CA ASP A 66 -2.69 -41.57 -17.60
C ASP A 66 -2.74 -42.41 -16.29
N GLU A 67 -2.48 -41.79 -15.14
CA GLU A 67 -2.62 -42.41 -13.84
C GLU A 67 -4.11 -42.64 -13.55
N ASP A 68 -4.45 -43.89 -13.24
CA ASP A 68 -5.79 -44.27 -12.80
C ASP A 68 -6.05 -43.73 -11.40
N LEU A 69 -6.68 -42.56 -11.32
CA LEU A 69 -7.08 -41.89 -10.07
C LEU A 69 -8.43 -42.40 -9.54
N SER A 70 -8.93 -43.55 -9.99
CA SER A 70 -10.21 -44.11 -9.53
C SER A 70 -10.19 -44.53 -8.05
N ASP A 71 -9.01 -44.71 -7.47
CA ASP A 71 -8.76 -44.92 -6.05
C ASP A 71 -8.76 -43.63 -5.23
N VAL A 72 -8.56 -42.47 -5.87
CA VAL A 72 -8.58 -41.14 -5.21
C VAL A 72 -10.01 -40.65 -5.06
N LYS A 73 -10.64 -41.02 -3.96
CA LYS A 73 -11.97 -40.54 -3.61
C LYS A 73 -11.90 -39.34 -2.67
N LEU A 74 -11.60 -38.18 -3.25
CA LEU A 74 -11.71 -36.90 -2.55
C LEU A 74 -13.15 -36.74 -2.03
N PHE A 75 -13.28 -36.51 -0.73
CA PHE A 75 -14.56 -36.26 -0.04
C PHE A 75 -15.48 -37.48 0.15
N ASP A 76 -14.96 -38.71 0.05
CA ASP A 76 -15.75 -39.92 0.31
C ASP A 76 -16.35 -40.00 1.72
N HIS A 77 -15.73 -39.30 2.68
CA HIS A 77 -16.22 -39.16 4.05
C HIS A 77 -17.36 -38.14 4.20
N ILE A 78 -17.73 -37.43 3.12
CA ILE A 78 -18.78 -36.41 3.11
C ILE A 78 -20.06 -37.03 2.52
N GLU A 79 -20.92 -37.54 3.40
CA GLU A 79 -22.24 -38.06 3.01
C GLU A 79 -23.21 -36.94 2.58
N ASP A 80 -23.10 -35.75 3.18
CA ASP A 80 -23.94 -34.58 2.90
C ASP A 80 -23.08 -33.30 2.82
N SER A 81 -22.96 -32.78 1.60
CA SER A 81 -22.16 -31.59 1.30
C SER A 81 -22.70 -30.32 1.95
N ALA A 82 -24.03 -30.17 2.05
CA ALA A 82 -24.64 -29.00 2.67
C ALA A 82 -24.37 -28.96 4.17
N LYS A 83 -24.52 -30.11 4.85
CA LYS A 83 -24.22 -30.23 6.28
C LYS A 83 -22.74 -30.00 6.58
N TYR A 84 -21.85 -30.55 5.75
CA TYR A 84 -20.41 -30.37 5.90
C TYR A 84 -19.99 -28.89 5.81
N ILE A 85 -20.45 -28.18 4.77
CA ILE A 85 -20.15 -26.75 4.59
C ILE A 85 -20.71 -25.92 5.75
N HIS A 86 -21.92 -26.22 6.22
CA HIS A 86 -22.52 -25.54 7.36
C HIS A 86 -21.67 -25.68 8.64
N ASN A 87 -21.17 -26.90 8.93
CA ASN A 87 -20.31 -27.15 10.08
C ASN A 87 -18.97 -26.42 10.01
N LEU A 88 -18.33 -26.40 8.83
CA LEU A 88 -17.08 -25.64 8.61
C LEU A 88 -17.27 -24.14 8.86
N ARG A 89 -18.38 -23.56 8.39
CA ARG A 89 -18.70 -22.15 8.63
C ARG A 89 -18.90 -21.84 10.11
N LYS A 90 -19.50 -22.77 10.85
CA LYS A 90 -19.70 -22.62 12.30
C LYS A 90 -18.37 -22.67 13.06
N GLN A 91 -17.47 -23.60 12.71
CA GLN A 91 -16.13 -23.68 13.32
C GLN A 91 -15.29 -22.43 13.07
N ARG A 92 -15.42 -21.79 11.90
CA ARG A 92 -14.68 -20.55 11.58
C ARG A 92 -15.14 -19.33 12.41
N ASN A 93 -16.37 -19.36 12.90
CA ASN A 93 -17.00 -18.24 13.61
C ASN A 93 -17.11 -18.47 15.13
N SER A 94 -16.48 -19.52 15.66
CA SER A 94 -16.37 -19.81 17.10
C SER A 94 -14.96 -19.57 17.60
#